data_AF-A0A166RE42-F1
#
_entry.id   AF-A0A166RE42-F1
#
_cell.length_a   1.000
_cell.length_b   1.000
_cell.length_c   1.000
_cell.angle_alpha   90.00
_cell.angle_beta   90.00
_cell.angle_gamma   90.00
#
_symmetry.space_group_name_H-M   'P 1'
#
loop_
_entity.id
_entity.type
_entity.pdbx_description
1 polymer ?
#
loop_
_entity_poly.entity_id
_entity_poly.type
_entity_poly.pdbx_seq_one_letter_code
_entity_poly.pdbx_strand_id
1 'polypeptide(L)'
;MTEPKTGTNTKSRTTEWATDEGNDSPLVRTLSTVGKGILTGIIGGMAAFTYTQSSLITWTINPQYVLLLVASTGAFAHLLAYDLHESIRIGIVAFLSGAITLTLSWVAPLLLLPYSGTARDLLLPRLLGNALRGVLLVYVGVFLGAYLLTLTVDAYVTA
;
A
#
# COMPACT_ATOMS: atom_id res chain seq x y z
N MET A 1 -30.48 -51.86 36.68
CA MET A 1 -29.45 -51.83 35.61
C MET A 1 -29.97 -50.87 34.55
N THR A 2 -29.53 -49.62 34.61
CA THR A 2 -30.01 -48.52 33.77
C THR A 2 -28.77 -47.81 33.25
N GLU A 3 -28.53 -47.91 31.94
CA GLU A 3 -27.45 -47.19 31.26
C GLU A 3 -27.74 -45.68 31.26
N PRO A 4 -26.77 -44.83 31.62
CA PRO A 4 -26.86 -43.41 31.36
C PRO A 4 -26.43 -43.13 29.90
N LYS A 5 -27.32 -42.52 29.12
CA LYS A 5 -26.98 -41.94 27.82
C LYS A 5 -26.08 -40.72 28.02
N THR A 6 -24.80 -40.90 27.76
CA THR A 6 -23.79 -39.84 27.72
C THR A 6 -24.05 -38.95 26.52
N GLY A 7 -24.67 -37.79 26.75
CA GLY A 7 -24.79 -36.73 25.75
C GLY A 7 -23.42 -36.08 25.51
N THR A 8 -22.73 -36.49 24.46
CA THR A 8 -21.59 -35.75 23.93
C THR A 8 -22.11 -34.47 23.27
N ASN A 9 -22.16 -33.39 24.04
CA ASN A 9 -22.23 -32.03 23.52
C ASN A 9 -20.90 -31.70 22.84
N THR A 10 -20.76 -32.13 21.58
CA THR A 10 -19.74 -31.62 20.69
C THR A 10 -20.08 -30.17 20.39
N LYS A 11 -19.63 -29.24 21.24
CA LYS A 11 -19.53 -27.82 20.87
C LYS A 11 -18.66 -27.77 19.62
N SER A 12 -19.29 -27.63 18.46
CA SER A 12 -18.59 -27.27 17.23
C SER A 12 -17.84 -25.98 17.54
N ARG A 13 -16.51 -26.05 17.52
CA ARG A 13 -15.63 -24.89 17.51
C ARG A 13 -15.82 -24.27 16.13
N THR A 14 -16.87 -23.48 15.98
CA THR A 14 -17.07 -22.64 14.80
C THR A 14 -15.87 -21.72 14.74
N THR A 15 -15.09 -21.90 13.68
CA THR A 15 -13.99 -21.03 13.29
C THR A 15 -14.34 -19.58 13.55
N GLU A 16 -13.50 -18.92 14.32
CA GLU A 16 -13.41 -17.49 14.64
C GLU A 16 -13.12 -16.67 13.36
N TRP A 17 -13.91 -16.92 12.32
CA TRP A 17 -13.83 -16.38 10.95
C TRP A 17 -15.14 -15.65 10.62
N ALA A 18 -16.09 -15.62 11.56
CA ALA A 18 -17.33 -14.88 11.52
C ALA A 18 -17.32 -13.87 12.66
N THR A 19 -16.33 -12.97 12.67
CA THR A 19 -16.32 -11.81 13.55
C THR A 19 -17.23 -10.74 12.97
N ASP A 20 -18.35 -10.53 13.66
CA ASP A 20 -19.22 -9.35 13.70
C ASP A 20 -19.42 -8.57 12.39
N GLU A 21 -20.43 -9.01 11.62
CA GLU A 21 -21.12 -8.18 10.64
C GLU A 21 -21.93 -7.10 11.38
N GLY A 22 -21.26 -6.01 11.76
CA GLY A 22 -21.93 -4.72 11.85
C GLY A 22 -22.67 -4.46 10.54
N ASN A 23 -23.86 -3.87 10.63
CA ASN A 23 -24.85 -3.64 9.57
C ASN A 23 -24.38 -2.71 8.41
N ASP A 24 -23.10 -2.76 8.05
CA ASP A 24 -22.47 -1.99 7.00
C ASP A 24 -22.65 -2.71 5.67
N SER A 25 -23.21 -2.00 4.70
CA SER A 25 -23.37 -2.55 3.35
C SER A 25 -22.02 -3.02 2.77
N PRO A 26 -21.98 -4.14 2.04
CA PRO A 26 -20.74 -4.67 1.46
C PRO A 26 -20.05 -3.69 0.51
N LEU A 27 -20.83 -2.77 -0.08
CA LEU A 27 -20.32 -1.66 -0.89
C LEU A 27 -19.50 -0.66 -0.07
N VAL A 28 -19.98 -0.25 1.10
CA VAL A 28 -19.29 0.72 1.97
C VAL A 28 -17.96 0.14 2.45
N ARG A 29 -17.93 -1.14 2.83
CA ARG A 29 -16.68 -1.82 3.22
C ARG A 29 -15.67 -1.86 2.08
N THR A 30 -16.12 -2.24 0.88
CA THR A 30 -15.24 -2.28 -0.31
C THR A 30 -14.71 -0.89 -0.67
N LEU A 31 -15.57 0.13 -0.68
CA LEU A 31 -15.19 1.51 -0.97
C LEU A 31 -14.21 2.05 0.07
N SER A 32 -14.42 1.73 1.35
CA SER A 32 -13.50 2.08 2.44
C SER A 32 -12.13 1.43 2.25
N THR A 33 -12.07 0.12 1.98
CA THR A 33 -10.81 -0.60 1.70
C THR A 33 -10.06 0.02 0.52
N VAL A 34 -10.75 0.28 -0.59
CA VAL A 34 -10.15 0.91 -1.78
C VAL A 34 -9.69 2.34 -1.47
N GLY A 35 -10.50 3.12 -0.76
CA GLY A 35 -10.17 4.49 -0.36
C GLY A 35 -8.93 4.57 0.53
N LYS A 36 -8.85 3.72 1.57
CA LYS A 36 -7.66 3.58 2.44
C LYS A 36 -6.41 3.26 1.61
N GLY A 37 -6.54 2.29 0.69
CA GLY A 37 -5.46 1.90 -0.21
C GLY A 37 -4.99 3.05 -1.09
N ILE A 38 -5.91 3.72 -1.81
CA ILE A 38 -5.60 4.82 -2.72
C ILE A 38 -4.89 5.97 -1.98
N LEU A 39 -5.42 6.39 -0.84
CA LEU A 39 -4.82 7.50 -0.08
C LEU A 39 -3.40 7.16 0.38
N THR A 40 -3.22 5.96 0.94
CA THR A 40 -1.91 5.47 1.39
C THR A 40 -0.93 5.38 0.24
N GLY A 41 -1.37 4.86 -0.91
CA GLY A 41 -0.56 4.73 -2.10
C GLY A 41 -0.17 6.07 -2.72
N ILE A 42 -1.08 7.03 -2.83
CA ILE A 42 -0.78 8.38 -3.34
C ILE A 42 0.33 9.03 -2.50
N ILE A 43 0.21 8.98 -1.16
CA ILE A 43 1.22 9.54 -0.26
C ILE A 43 2.55 8.83 -0.45
N GLY A 44 2.55 7.50 -0.50
CA GLY A 44 3.76 6.70 -0.69
C GLY A 44 4.43 6.95 -2.05
N GLY A 45 3.64 7.03 -3.12
CA GLY A 45 4.11 7.31 -4.48
C GLY A 45 4.72 8.71 -4.61
N MET A 46 4.10 9.73 -4.01
CA MET A 46 4.64 11.09 -3.96
C MET A 46 5.93 11.18 -3.14
N ALA A 47 5.99 10.48 -2.01
CA ALA A 47 7.19 10.39 -1.19
C ALA A 47 8.33 9.74 -1.99
N ALA A 48 8.08 8.61 -2.64
CA ALA A 48 9.09 7.92 -3.45
C ALA A 48 9.52 8.76 -4.66
N PHE A 49 8.60 9.47 -5.32
CA PHE A 49 8.96 10.44 -6.36
C PHE A 49 9.90 11.52 -5.83
N THR A 50 9.56 12.13 -4.68
CA THR A 50 10.36 13.16 -4.02
C THR A 50 11.77 12.65 -3.70
N TYR A 51 11.89 11.41 -3.21
CA TYR A 51 13.18 10.78 -2.98
C TYR A 51 13.99 10.60 -4.27
N THR A 52 13.36 10.13 -5.36
CA THR A 52 14.04 9.99 -6.66
C THR A 52 14.47 11.32 -7.28
N GLN A 53 13.83 12.41 -6.87
CA GLN A 53 14.14 13.79 -7.28
C GLN A 53 14.85 14.57 -6.17
N SER A 54 15.58 13.89 -5.29
CA SER A 54 16.25 14.54 -4.15
C SER A 54 17.20 15.67 -4.54
N SER A 55 17.77 15.66 -5.75
CA SER A 55 18.59 16.76 -6.29
C SER A 55 17.82 18.05 -6.54
N LEU A 56 16.48 18.00 -6.63
CA LEU A 56 15.61 19.17 -6.84
C LEU A 56 15.07 19.74 -5.52
N ILE A 57 15.31 19.07 -4.39
CA ILE A 57 14.88 19.56 -3.07
C ILE A 57 15.81 20.71 -2.67
N THR A 58 15.25 21.92 -2.54
CA THR A 58 16.00 23.15 -2.20
C THR A 58 16.27 23.30 -0.71
N TRP A 59 15.53 22.57 0.14
CA TRP A 59 15.77 22.51 1.58
C TRP A 59 16.84 21.47 1.93
N THR A 60 17.64 21.77 2.95
CA THR A 60 18.67 20.89 3.53
C THR A 60 18.08 19.73 4.34
N ILE A 61 17.07 19.06 3.79
CA ILE A 61 16.49 17.86 4.38
C ILE A 61 17.31 16.66 3.89
N ASN A 62 17.74 15.78 4.81
CA ASN A 62 18.36 14.52 4.43
C ASN A 62 17.33 13.66 3.64
N PRO A 63 17.62 13.27 2.39
CA PRO A 63 16.72 12.47 1.57
C PRO A 63 16.26 11.16 2.22
N GLN A 64 17.07 10.59 3.14
CA GLN A 64 16.72 9.39 3.88
C GLN A 64 15.42 9.54 4.70
N TYR A 65 15.08 10.75 5.15
CA TYR A 65 13.82 10.98 5.86
C TYR A 65 12.60 10.81 4.95
N VAL A 66 12.73 11.01 3.64
CA VAL A 66 11.65 10.75 2.68
C VAL A 66 11.42 9.25 2.52
N LEU A 67 12.48 8.42 2.64
CA LEU A 67 12.32 6.96 2.66
C LEU A 67 11.55 6.47 3.88
N LEU A 68 11.72 7.13 5.04
CA LEU A 68 10.91 6.82 6.21
C LEU A 68 9.43 7.04 5.93
N LEU A 69 9.08 8.11 5.20
CA LEU A 69 7.69 8.35 4.81
C LEU A 69 7.15 7.24 3.90
N VAL A 70 7.94 6.78 2.91
CA VAL A 70 7.56 5.62 2.06
C VAL A 70 7.38 4.37 2.91
N ALA A 71 8.32 4.07 3.80
CA ALA A 71 8.24 2.91 4.69
C ALA A 71 7.00 2.98 5.60
N SER A 72 6.71 4.17 6.17
CA SER A 72 5.51 4.39 6.97
C SER A 72 4.24 4.10 6.18
N THR A 73 4.15 4.50 4.91
CA THR A 73 2.97 4.15 4.10
C THR A 73 2.82 2.64 3.88
N GLY A 74 3.93 1.90 3.73
CA GLY A 74 3.90 0.43 3.70
C GLY A 74 3.40 -0.18 5.00
N ALA A 75 3.89 0.31 6.14
CA ALA A 75 3.42 -0.12 7.46
C ALA A 75 1.94 0.21 7.69
N PHE A 76 1.52 1.44 7.36
CA PHE A 76 0.13 1.88 7.50
C PHE A 76 -0.83 1.08 6.62
N ALA A 77 -0.40 0.64 5.42
CA ALA A 77 -1.25 -0.21 4.59
C ALA A 77 -1.67 -1.51 5.31
N HIS A 78 -0.84 -2.02 6.23
CA HIS A 78 -1.21 -3.13 7.12
C HIS A 78 -2.03 -2.66 8.32
N LEU A 79 -1.55 -1.63 9.05
CA LEU A 79 -2.18 -1.16 10.29
C LEU A 79 -3.59 -0.58 10.12
N LEU A 80 -3.96 -0.15 8.91
CA LEU A 80 -5.32 0.35 8.61
C LEU A 80 -6.36 -0.78 8.41
N ALA A 81 -5.93 -2.03 8.36
CA ALA A 81 -6.79 -3.17 8.14
C ALA A 81 -7.29 -3.78 9.46
N TYR A 82 -8.50 -4.32 9.44
CA TYR A 82 -9.04 -5.08 10.58
C TYR A 82 -8.56 -6.53 10.58
N ASP A 83 -8.46 -7.13 9.38
CA ASP A 83 -8.08 -8.53 9.18
C ASP A 83 -6.96 -8.65 8.15
N LEU A 84 -6.24 -9.78 8.14
CA LEU A 84 -5.17 -10.06 7.19
C LEU A 84 -5.62 -9.96 5.72
N HIS A 85 -6.83 -10.42 5.42
CA HIS A 85 -7.37 -10.36 4.07
C HIS A 85 -7.68 -8.93 3.62
N GLU A 86 -8.17 -8.08 4.53
CA GLU A 86 -8.33 -6.65 4.26
C GLU A 86 -6.95 -5.99 4.09
N SER A 87 -5.96 -6.34 4.90
CA SER A 87 -4.59 -5.85 4.79
C SER A 87 -3.98 -6.12 3.42
N ILE A 88 -4.12 -7.34 2.90
CA ILE A 88 -3.60 -7.68 1.58
C ILE A 88 -4.29 -6.85 0.50
N ARG A 89 -5.61 -6.66 0.59
CA ARG A 89 -6.37 -5.83 -0.36
C ARG A 89 -5.94 -4.37 -0.32
N ILE A 90 -5.84 -3.77 0.88
CA ILE A 90 -5.35 -2.40 1.07
C ILE A 90 -3.92 -2.28 0.53
N GLY A 91 -3.05 -3.23 0.88
CA GLY A 91 -1.66 -3.29 0.45
C GLY A 91 -1.50 -3.32 -1.07
N ILE A 92 -2.28 -4.16 -1.78
CA ILE A 92 -2.28 -4.22 -3.24
C ILE A 92 -2.77 -2.90 -3.84
N VAL A 93 -3.88 -2.35 -3.35
CA VAL A 93 -4.43 -1.09 -3.87
C VAL A 93 -3.46 0.07 -3.61
N ALA A 94 -2.86 0.15 -2.43
CA ALA A 94 -1.85 1.16 -2.09
C ALA A 94 -0.58 1.01 -2.92
N PHE A 95 -0.13 -0.22 -3.15
CA PHE A 95 1.01 -0.48 -4.00
C PHE A 95 0.75 -0.03 -5.45
N LEU A 96 -0.38 -0.43 -6.03
CA LEU A 96 -0.72 -0.07 -7.41
C LEU A 96 -0.96 1.43 -7.57
N SER A 97 -1.76 2.03 -6.68
CA SER A 97 -2.04 3.48 -6.73
C SER A 97 -0.76 4.30 -6.55
N GLY A 98 0.14 3.92 -5.64
CA GLY A 98 1.41 4.63 -5.48
C GLY A 98 2.38 4.45 -6.64
N ALA A 99 2.44 3.27 -7.25
CA ALA A 99 3.22 3.06 -8.47
C ALA A 99 2.70 3.92 -9.63
N ILE A 100 1.37 4.01 -9.78
CA ILE A 100 0.71 4.90 -10.74
C ILE A 100 1.04 6.36 -10.43
N THR A 101 0.87 6.80 -9.18
CA THR A 101 1.16 8.18 -8.75
C THR A 101 2.60 8.55 -9.05
N LEU A 102 3.57 7.71 -8.65
CA LEU A 102 4.98 7.94 -8.93
C LEU A 102 5.24 8.08 -10.43
N THR A 103 4.68 7.16 -11.23
CA THR A 103 4.85 7.18 -12.70
C THR A 103 4.24 8.43 -13.33
N LEU A 104 3.03 8.79 -12.90
CA LEU A 104 2.35 10.01 -13.35
C LEU A 104 3.13 11.25 -12.94
N SER A 105 3.75 11.30 -11.76
CA SER A 105 4.58 12.44 -11.35
C SER A 105 5.79 12.67 -12.28
N TRP A 106 6.36 11.61 -12.83
CA TRP A 106 7.43 11.73 -13.85
C TRP A 106 6.92 12.22 -15.20
N VAL A 107 5.72 11.81 -15.61
CA VAL A 107 5.15 12.15 -16.92
C VAL A 107 4.37 13.47 -16.90
N ALA A 108 3.87 13.89 -15.73
CA ALA A 108 3.01 15.06 -15.55
C ALA A 108 3.61 16.35 -16.15
N PRO A 109 4.91 16.68 -16.01
CA PRO A 109 5.48 17.86 -16.63
C PRO A 109 5.35 17.88 -18.16
N LEU A 110 5.41 16.71 -18.84
CA LEU A 110 5.24 16.64 -20.29
C LEU A 110 3.79 16.93 -20.73
N LEU A 111 2.83 16.56 -19.89
CA LEU A 111 1.39 16.75 -20.14
C LEU A 111 0.95 18.19 -19.84
N LEU A 112 1.47 18.78 -18.77
CA LEU A 112 1.09 20.11 -18.30
C LEU A 112 1.79 21.24 -19.05
N LEU A 113 3.04 21.04 -19.48
CA LEU A 113 3.81 22.07 -20.17
C LEU A 113 3.67 21.93 -21.71
N PRO A 114 3.67 23.05 -22.45
CA PRO A 114 3.51 23.08 -23.89
C PRO A 114 4.79 22.69 -24.63
N TYR A 115 5.27 21.46 -24.43
CA TYR A 115 6.38 20.89 -25.20
C TYR A 115 5.95 20.61 -26.65
N SER A 116 6.89 20.77 -27.59
CA SER A 116 6.69 20.32 -28.97
C SER A 116 6.54 18.79 -29.03
N GLY A 117 5.84 18.28 -30.06
CA GLY A 117 5.62 16.83 -30.23
C GLY A 117 6.93 16.03 -30.23
N THR A 118 7.93 16.51 -30.96
CA THR A 118 9.26 15.88 -31.03
C THR A 118 9.98 15.83 -29.69
N ALA A 119 9.85 16.88 -28.85
CA ALA A 119 10.43 16.88 -27.51
C ALA A 119 9.72 15.89 -26.58
N ARG A 120 8.39 15.77 -26.68
CA ARG A 120 7.61 14.78 -25.91
C ARG A 120 8.00 13.36 -26.29
N ASP A 121 8.08 13.04 -27.58
CA ASP A 121 8.41 11.70 -28.06
C ASP A 121 9.81 11.25 -27.64
N LEU A 122 10.77 12.19 -27.59
CA LEU A 122 12.13 11.90 -27.15
C LEU A 122 12.24 11.75 -25.63
N LEU A 123 11.52 12.58 -24.86
CA LEU A 123 11.61 12.59 -23.39
C LEU A 123 10.78 11.49 -22.75
N LEU A 124 9.64 11.11 -23.33
CA LEU A 124 8.68 10.19 -22.72
C LEU A 124 9.32 8.81 -22.38
N PRO A 125 10.04 8.12 -23.28
CA PRO A 125 10.65 6.83 -22.95
C PRO A 125 11.70 6.95 -21.84
N ARG A 126 12.45 8.07 -21.81
CA ARG A 126 13.46 8.32 -20.78
C ARG A 126 12.83 8.54 -19.42
N LEU A 127 11.79 9.38 -19.32
CA LEU A 127 11.10 9.64 -18.06
C LEU A 127 10.37 8.38 -17.57
N LEU A 128 9.77 7.61 -18.47
CA LEU A 128 9.12 6.35 -18.13
C LEU A 128 10.14 5.31 -17.63
N GLY A 129 11.31 5.21 -18.27
CA GLY A 129 12.41 4.36 -17.79
C GLY A 129 12.90 4.75 -16.40
N ASN A 130 13.01 6.04 -16.10
CA ASN A 130 13.36 6.54 -14.77
C ASN A 130 12.26 6.27 -13.74
N ALA A 131 10.99 6.46 -14.12
CA ALA A 131 9.86 6.14 -13.28
C ALA A 131 9.86 4.65 -12.89
N LEU A 132 10.03 3.75 -13.86
CA LEU A 132 10.08 2.31 -13.61
C LEU A 132 11.25 1.94 -12.68
N ARG A 133 12.42 2.56 -12.84
CA ARG A 133 13.54 2.38 -11.89
C ARG A 133 13.17 2.85 -10.49
N GLY A 134 12.51 4.01 -10.37
CA GLY A 134 12.00 4.52 -9.10
C GLY A 134 10.98 3.56 -8.45
N VAL A 135 10.02 3.05 -9.22
CA VAL A 135 9.05 2.06 -8.74
C VAL A 135 9.78 0.81 -8.26
N LEU A 136 10.65 0.21 -9.06
CA LEU A 136 11.27 -1.08 -8.74
C LEU A 136 12.30 -0.98 -7.60
N LEU A 137 13.13 0.06 -7.57
CA LEU A 137 14.24 0.15 -6.62
C LEU A 137 13.80 0.81 -5.31
N VAL A 138 12.99 1.87 -5.39
CA VAL A 138 12.60 2.65 -4.20
C VAL A 138 11.26 2.16 -3.69
N TYR A 139 10.23 2.20 -4.53
CA TYR A 139 8.87 1.97 -4.06
C TYR A 139 8.66 0.51 -3.66
N VAL A 140 8.94 -0.45 -4.54
CA VAL A 140 8.83 -1.89 -4.22
C VAL A 140 9.70 -2.23 -3.02
N GLY A 141 10.99 -1.89 -3.05
CA GLY A 141 11.92 -2.25 -1.98
C GLY A 141 11.50 -1.73 -0.60
N VAL A 142 11.16 -0.45 -0.51
CA VAL A 142 10.88 0.20 0.77
C VAL A 142 9.43 0.00 1.22
N PHE A 143 8.45 0.16 0.33
CA PHE A 143 7.05 -0.03 0.66
C PHE A 143 6.76 -1.49 1.03
N LEU A 144 7.14 -2.43 0.16
CA LEU A 144 6.87 -3.85 0.39
C LEU A 144 7.69 -4.37 1.56
N GLY A 145 8.96 -3.95 1.68
CA GLY A 145 9.81 -4.29 2.81
C GLY A 145 9.20 -3.86 4.14
N ALA A 146 8.72 -2.62 4.24
CA ALA A 146 8.08 -2.12 5.46
C ALA A 146 6.74 -2.80 5.74
N TYR A 147 5.92 -3.03 4.70
CA TYR A 147 4.65 -3.77 4.83
C TYR A 147 4.89 -5.18 5.40
N LEU A 148 5.81 -5.95 4.80
CA LEU A 148 6.12 -7.32 5.23
C LEU A 148 6.76 -7.36 6.62
N LEU A 149 7.64 -6.41 6.93
CA LEU A 149 8.22 -6.27 8.25
C LEU A 149 7.14 -6.02 9.30
N THR A 150 6.22 -5.10 9.03
CA THR A 150 5.12 -4.76 9.96
C THR A 150 4.21 -5.97 10.18
N LEU A 151 3.84 -6.66 9.10
CA LEU A 151 3.04 -7.89 9.18
C LEU A 151 3.73 -8.98 10.00
N THR A 152 5.05 -9.13 9.84
CA THR A 152 5.83 -10.12 10.60
C THR A 152 5.91 -9.77 12.08
N VAL A 153 6.11 -8.49 12.40
CA VAL A 153 6.13 -8.01 13.78
C VAL A 153 4.77 -8.19 14.44
N ASP A 154 3.68 -7.83 13.76
CA ASP A 154 2.32 -7.99 14.26
C ASP A 154 1.97 -9.46 14.54
N ALA A 155 2.34 -10.35 13.61
CA ALA A 155 2.17 -11.79 13.77
C ALA A 155 2.98 -12.35 14.96
N TYR A 156 4.18 -11.83 15.22
CA TYR A 156 4.99 -12.25 16.36
C TYR A 156 4.44 -11.76 17.70
N VAL A 157 3.89 -10.54 17.75
CA VAL A 157 3.33 -9.95 18.98
C VAL A 157 1.98 -10.57 19.35
N THR A 158 1.21 -11.02 18.37
CA THR A 158 -0.13 -11.58 18.55
C THR A 158 -0.15 -13.11 18.72
N ALA A 159 0.97 -13.80 18.44
CA ALA A 159 1.13 -15.24 18.61
C ALA A 159 1.42 -15.66 20.06
#